data_AF-A0A0B1T8Y1-F1
#
_entry.id   AF-A0A0B1T8Y1-F1
#
_cell.length_a   1.000
_cell.length_b   1.000
_cell.length_c   1.000
_cell.angle_alpha   90.00
_cell.angle_beta   90.00
_cell.angle_gamma   90.00
#
_symmetry.space_group_name_H-M   'P 1'
#
loop_
_entity.id
_entity.type
_entity.pdbx_description
1 polymer ?
#
loop_
_entity_poly.entity_id
_entity_poly.type
_entity_poly.pdbx_seq_one_letter_code
_entity_poly.pdbx_strand_id
1 'polypeptide(L)'
;MNESKIVAPPHLANLLKLDSWLYDFQHEICRRYTVFLDFQKRIEECGGMERFTQGYKEFGLVVQPDNSIKCKEWAPGADQLTLIGDFSKYKRPMLYVILNV
;
A
#
# COMPACT_ATOMS: atom_id res chain seq x y z
N MET A 1 13.89 9.76 -10.35
CA MET A 1 12.55 9.56 -10.94
C MET A 1 12.79 8.96 -12.30
N ASN A 2 12.22 7.79 -12.59
CA ASN A 2 12.35 7.19 -13.92
C ASN A 2 11.74 8.16 -14.92
N GLU A 3 12.40 8.42 -16.05
CA GLU A 3 11.85 9.23 -17.15
C GLU A 3 10.76 8.42 -17.87
N SER A 4 9.70 8.06 -17.16
CA SER A 4 8.51 7.44 -17.72
C SER A 4 7.93 8.42 -18.74
N LYS A 5 7.82 7.99 -19.99
CA LYS A 5 7.19 8.78 -21.06
C LYS A 5 5.83 9.29 -20.58
N ILE A 6 5.60 10.60 -20.60
CA ILE A 6 4.34 11.20 -20.16
C ILE A 6 3.18 10.62 -20.98
N VAL A 7 2.19 10.06 -20.30
CA VAL A 7 0.99 9.45 -20.88
C VAL A 7 -0.20 10.38 -20.67
N ALA A 8 -0.93 10.66 -21.74
CA ALA A 8 -2.20 11.38 -21.64
C ALA A 8 -3.31 10.46 -21.09
N PRO A 9 -4.12 10.94 -20.12
CA PRO A 9 -5.27 10.18 -19.66
C PRO A 9 -6.28 9.95 -20.79
N PRO A 10 -7.07 8.86 -20.72
CA PRO A 10 -8.18 8.66 -21.63
C PRO A 10 -9.13 9.86 -21.53
N HIS A 11 -9.63 10.32 -22.67
CA HIS A 11 -10.59 11.42 -22.77
C HIS A 11 -10.11 12.80 -22.25
N LEU A 12 -8.80 13.05 -22.17
CA LEU A 12 -8.27 14.37 -21.79
C LEU A 12 -8.91 15.52 -22.61
N ALA A 13 -9.06 15.34 -23.93
CA ALA A 13 -9.69 16.35 -24.79
C ALA A 13 -11.15 16.67 -24.38
N ASN A 14 -11.91 15.68 -23.91
CA ASN A 14 -13.28 15.90 -23.43
C ASN A 14 -13.28 16.66 -22.11
N LEU A 15 -12.33 16.34 -21.20
CA LEU A 15 -12.15 17.07 -19.95
C LEU A 15 -11.84 18.55 -20.19
N LEU A 16 -10.89 18.85 -21.09
CA LEU A 16 -10.52 20.23 -21.43
C LEU A 16 -11.62 20.98 -22.18
N LYS A 17 -12.49 20.27 -22.92
CA LYS A 17 -13.67 20.85 -23.54
C LYS A 17 -14.76 21.17 -22.51
N LEU A 18 -14.94 20.30 -21.52
CA LEU A 18 -15.91 20.47 -20.44
C LEU A 18 -15.50 21.62 -19.51
N ASP A 19 -14.21 21.74 -19.23
CA ASP A 19 -13.64 22.80 -18.41
C ASP A 19 -12.34 23.32 -19.02
N SER A 20 -12.43 24.48 -19.67
CA SER A 20 -11.31 25.12 -20.36
C SER A 20 -10.26 25.69 -19.41
N TRP A 21 -10.59 25.92 -18.14
CA TRP A 21 -9.63 26.44 -17.14
C TRP A 21 -8.52 25.44 -16.83
N LEU A 22 -8.71 24.17 -17.19
CA LEU A 22 -7.72 23.11 -17.00
C LEU A 22 -6.64 23.07 -18.10
N TYR A 23 -6.78 23.84 -19.18
CA TYR A 23 -5.90 23.77 -20.35
C TYR A 23 -4.43 23.99 -19.99
N ASP A 24 -4.14 25.03 -19.20
CA ASP A 24 -2.77 25.37 -18.78
C ASP A 24 -2.16 24.30 -17.85
N PHE A 25 -2.98 23.42 -17.28
CA PHE A 25 -2.57 22.37 -16.36
C PHE A 25 -2.50 20.98 -17.01
N GLN A 26 -2.75 20.86 -18.32
CA GLN A 26 -2.79 19.58 -19.03
C GLN A 26 -1.50 18.76 -18.84
N HIS A 27 -0.33 19.41 -18.77
CA HIS A 27 0.93 18.74 -18.51
C HIS A 27 0.95 18.04 -17.15
N GLU A 28 0.51 18.73 -16.10
CA GLU A 28 0.44 18.14 -14.75
C GLU A 28 -0.62 17.04 -14.67
N ILE A 29 -1.73 17.17 -15.39
CA ILE A 29 -2.74 16.10 -15.48
C ILE A 29 -2.12 14.85 -16.09
N CYS A 30 -1.40 14.96 -17.20
CA CYS A 30 -0.70 13.83 -17.82
C CYS A 30 0.41 13.25 -16.91
N ARG A 31 1.18 14.10 -16.24
CA ARG A 31 2.22 13.66 -15.30
C ARG A 31 1.63 12.86 -14.14
N ARG A 32 0.54 13.35 -13.52
CA ARG A 32 -0.16 12.66 -12.43
C ARG A 32 -0.75 11.32 -12.88
N TYR A 33 -1.33 11.28 -14.09
CA TYR A 33 -1.84 10.04 -14.65
C TYR A 33 -0.73 9.02 -14.93
N THR A 34 0.42 9.47 -15.40
CA THR A 34 1.61 8.62 -15.59
C THR A 34 2.06 8.03 -14.24
N VAL A 35 2.14 8.85 -13.19
CA VAL A 35 2.46 8.37 -11.82
C VAL A 35 1.41 7.36 -11.34
N PHE A 36 0.12 7.61 -11.58
CA PHE A 36 -0.94 6.67 -11.25
C PHE A 36 -0.74 5.32 -11.94
N LEU A 37 -0.44 5.30 -13.24
CA LEU A 37 -0.18 4.06 -14.00
C LEU A 37 1.05 3.31 -13.45
N ASP A 38 2.11 4.04 -13.08
CA ASP A 38 3.30 3.43 -12.47
C ASP A 38 2.96 2.75 -11.13
N PHE A 39 2.16 3.37 -10.27
CA PHE A 39 1.69 2.76 -9.03
C PHE A 39 0.71 1.60 -9.27
N GLN A 40 -0.20 1.74 -10.23
CA GLN A 40 -1.12 0.67 -10.62
C GLN A 40 -0.32 -0.56 -11.05
N LYS A 41 0.70 -0.40 -11.90
CA LYS A 41 1.58 -1.49 -12.33
C LYS A 41 2.27 -2.17 -11.15
N ARG A 42 2.81 -1.39 -10.19
CA ARG A 42 3.44 -1.93 -8.98
C ARG A 42 2.45 -2.72 -8.12
N ILE A 43 1.19 -2.28 -8.02
CA ILE A 43 0.14 -3.01 -7.32
C ILE A 43 -0.21 -4.32 -8.05
N GLU A 44 -0.26 -4.31 -9.38
CA GLU A 44 -0.46 -5.53 -10.18
C GLU A 44 0.68 -6.54 -9.96
N GLU A 45 1.93 -6.08 -9.89
CA GLU A 45 3.09 -6.91 -9.53
C GLU A 45 2.99 -7.50 -8.11
N CYS A 46 2.25 -6.85 -7.19
CA CYS A 46 1.94 -7.35 -5.86
C CYS A 46 0.76 -8.35 -5.83
N GLY A 47 0.26 -8.80 -6.98
CA GLY A 47 -0.85 -9.74 -7.09
C GLY A 47 -2.22 -9.08 -7.28
N GLY A 48 -2.25 -7.83 -7.74
CA GLY A 48 -3.46 -7.13 -8.16
C GLY A 48 -4.19 -6.36 -7.06
N MET A 49 -5.08 -5.46 -7.49
CA MET A 49 -5.84 -4.57 -6.60
C MET A 49 -6.68 -5.32 -5.55
N GLU A 50 -7.31 -6.43 -5.95
CA GLU A 50 -8.14 -7.23 -5.04
C GLU A 50 -7.31 -7.78 -3.88
N ARG A 51 -6.14 -8.35 -4.18
CA ARG A 51 -5.23 -8.88 -3.13
C ARG A 51 -4.66 -7.74 -2.29
N PHE A 52 -4.22 -6.66 -2.93
CA PHE A 52 -3.55 -5.54 -2.26
C PHE A 52 -4.46 -4.86 -1.22
N THR A 53 -5.74 -4.68 -1.53
CA THR A 53 -6.71 -4.05 -0.63
C THR A 53 -7.15 -4.95 0.54
N GLN A 54 -6.85 -6.25 0.48
CA GLN A 54 -7.20 -7.22 1.52
C GLN A 54 -6.08 -7.46 2.54
N GLY A 55 -5.17 -6.50 2.72
CA GLY A 55 -4.06 -6.59 3.67
C GLY A 55 -4.49 -6.93 5.11
N TYR A 56 -5.70 -6.54 5.52
CA TYR A 56 -6.26 -6.86 6.84
C TYR A 56 -6.44 -8.37 7.10
N LYS A 57 -6.44 -9.21 6.05
CA LYS A 57 -6.46 -10.67 6.20
C LYS A 57 -5.10 -11.25 6.58
N GLU A 58 -4.03 -10.48 6.39
CA GLU A 58 -2.65 -10.90 6.66
C GLU A 58 -1.97 -10.12 7.79
N PHE A 59 -2.25 -8.83 7.91
CA PHE A 59 -1.68 -7.92 8.91
C PHE A 59 -2.56 -7.81 10.16
N GLY A 60 -1.95 -7.46 11.29
CA GLY A 60 -2.58 -7.47 12.61
C GLY A 60 -2.57 -8.86 13.24
N LEU A 61 -3.58 -9.11 14.09
CA LEU A 61 -3.78 -10.38 14.79
C LEU A 61 -4.85 -11.21 14.06
N VAL A 62 -4.44 -12.34 13.49
CA VAL A 62 -5.32 -13.22 12.70
C VAL A 62 -5.32 -14.62 13.30
N VAL A 63 -6.49 -15.06 13.76
CA VAL A 63 -6.73 -16.42 14.28
C VAL A 63 -6.74 -17.41 13.12
N GLN A 64 -5.96 -18.48 13.25
CA GLN A 64 -5.84 -19.55 12.26
C GLN A 64 -6.84 -20.68 12.53
N PRO A 65 -7.12 -21.56 11.55
CA PRO A 65 -8.04 -22.69 11.74
C PRO A 65 -7.65 -23.67 12.84
N ASP A 66 -6.36 -23.75 13.20
CA ASP A 66 -5.84 -24.57 14.30
C ASP A 66 -5.86 -23.86 15.67
N ASN A 67 -6.53 -22.69 15.76
CA ASN A 67 -6.58 -21.79 16.91
C ASN A 67 -5.25 -21.13 17.30
N SER A 68 -4.20 -21.23 16.49
CA SER A 68 -3.01 -20.39 16.65
C SER A 68 -3.30 -18.94 16.25
N ILE A 69 -2.49 -17.99 16.73
CA ILE A 69 -2.60 -16.57 16.36
C ILE A 69 -1.37 -16.18 15.56
N LYS A 70 -1.58 -15.72 14.32
CA LYS A 70 -0.56 -15.07 13.52
C LYS A 70 -0.60 -13.58 13.80
N CYS A 71 0.57 -13.01 14.11
CA CYS A 71 0.76 -11.57 14.25
C CYS A 71 1.71 -11.08 13.15
N LYS A 72 1.28 -10.11 12.35
CA LYS A 72 2.12 -9.48 11.31
C LYS A 72 1.97 -7.97 11.37
N GLU A 73 3.08 -7.27 11.55
CA GLU A 73 3.12 -5.81 11.65
C GLU A 73 4.22 -5.27 10.74
N TRP A 74 4.02 -4.08 10.17
CA TRP A 74 5.05 -3.42 9.39
C TRP A 74 5.86 -2.47 10.28
N ALA A 75 7.04 -2.92 10.70
CA ALA A 75 7.95 -2.13 11.53
C ALA A 75 9.41 -2.30 11.07
N PRO A 76 9.77 -1.86 9.84
CA PRO A 76 11.10 -2.10 9.27
C PRO A 76 12.24 -1.40 10.02
N GLY A 77 11.93 -0.38 10.82
CA GLY A 77 12.90 0.34 11.66
C GLY A 77 12.98 -0.15 13.11
N ALA A 78 12.31 -1.24 13.48
CA ALA A 78 12.33 -1.76 14.84
C ALA A 78 13.47 -2.77 15.03
N ASP A 79 14.27 -2.58 16.09
CA ASP A 79 15.28 -3.57 16.49
C ASP A 79 14.63 -4.84 17.04
N GLN A 80 13.49 -4.68 17.74
CA GLN A 80 12.71 -5.76 18.34
C GLN A 80 11.23 -5.40 18.37
N LEU A 81 10.38 -6.43 18.29
CA LEU A 81 8.93 -6.31 18.50
C LEU A 81 8.49 -7.24 19.63
N THR A 82 7.45 -6.83 20.36
CA THR A 82 6.81 -7.67 21.39
C THR A 82 5.32 -7.38 21.40
N LEU A 83 4.49 -8.43 21.47
CA LEU A 83 3.05 -8.30 21.65
C LEU A 83 2.71 -8.24 23.13
N ILE A 84 2.02 -7.19 23.57
CA ILE A 84 1.71 -6.91 24.98
C ILE A 84 0.21 -6.63 25.11
N GLY A 85 -0.39 -7.10 26.20
CA GLY A 85 -1.78 -6.84 26.58
C GLY A 85 -2.16 -7.62 27.85
N ASP A 86 -3.45 -7.68 28.13
CA ASP A 86 -4.00 -8.38 29.31
C ASP A 86 -3.52 -9.84 29.40
N PHE A 87 -3.43 -10.53 28.26
CA PHE A 87 -2.93 -11.91 28.14
C PHE A 87 -1.47 -12.07 28.62
N SER A 88 -0.70 -10.99 28.63
CA SER A 88 0.69 -10.94 29.11
C SER A 88 0.83 -10.27 30.49
N LYS A 89 -0.28 -9.88 31.13
CA LYS A 89 -0.30 -9.03 32.33
C LYS A 89 0.52 -7.74 32.14
N TYR A 90 0.47 -7.18 30.93
CA TYR A 90 1.25 -6.02 30.50
C TYR A 90 2.78 -6.15 30.66
N LYS A 91 3.29 -7.38 30.76
CA LYS A 91 4.74 -7.64 30.83
C LYS A 91 5.32 -7.64 29.43
N ARG A 92 6.61 -7.32 29.34
CA ARG A 92 7.44 -7.47 28.13
C ARG A 92 8.22 -8.78 28.22
N PRO A 93 7.62 -9.93 27.89
CA PRO A 93 8.42 -11.14 27.73
C PRO A 93 9.39 -10.91 26.56
N MET A 94 10.67 -11.23 26.76
CA MET A 94 11.65 -11.24 25.68
C MET A 94 11.20 -12.28 24.64
N LEU A 95 10.57 -11.82 23.57
CA LEU A 95 10.28 -12.61 22.38
C LEU A 95 11.05 -11.98 21.23
N TYR A 96 11.99 -12.75 20.67
CA TYR A 96 12.53 -12.45 19.35
C TYR A 96 11.41 -12.72 18.34
N VAL A 97 10.67 -11.67 17.98
CA VAL A 97 9.83 -11.73 16.79
C VAL A 97 10.78 -11.77 15.61
N ILE A 98 10.83 -12.91 14.90
CA ILE A 98 11.54 -12.99 13.63
C ILE A 98 10.81 -12.07 12.66
N LEU A 99 11.37 -10.87 12.49
CA LEU A 99 11.01 -9.95 11.42
C LEU A 99 11.48 -10.59 10.11
N ASN A 100 10.56 -11.24 9.39
CA ASN A 100 10.77 -11.40 7.97
C ASN A 100 10.48 -10.04 7.33
N VAL A 101 11.56 -9.33 7.03
CA VAL A 101 11.57 -8.16 6.14
C VAL A 101 11.11 -8.61 4.75
#